data_AF-A0A1V4U7F9-F1
#
_entry.id   AF-A0A1V4U7F9-F1
#
_cell.length_a   1.000
_cell.length_b   1.000
_cell.length_c   1.000
_cell.angle_alpha   90.00
_cell.angle_beta   90.00
_cell.angle_gamma   90.00
#
_symmetry.space_group_name_H-M   'P 1'
#
loop_
_entity.id
_entity.type
_entity.pdbx_description
1 polymer ?
#
loop_
_entity_poly.entity_id
_entity_poly.type
_entity_poly.pdbx_seq_one_letter_code
_entity_poly.pdbx_strand_id
1 'polypeptide(L)'
;MEHEAVFWFRCPHAETLYRSLSPEMAEELHPRSRAECFMESRDVLVLKVQARDCAALRASLNMWLRLVNVADEMQALASPPSKERS
;
A
#
# COMPACT_ATOMS: atom_id res chain seq x y z
N MET A 1 11.07 -13.94 -17.43
CA MET A 1 9.68 -13.42 -17.42
C MET A 1 9.61 -12.41 -16.31
N GLU A 2 9.04 -11.23 -16.56
CA GLU A 2 8.71 -10.31 -15.47
C GLU A 2 7.40 -10.77 -14.83
N HIS A 3 7.39 -10.86 -13.51
CA HIS A 3 6.25 -11.24 -12.70
C HIS A 3 5.57 -9.99 -12.18
N GLU A 4 4.25 -9.95 -12.19
CA GLU A 4 3.46 -8.79 -11.78
C GLU A 4 2.32 -9.22 -10.85
N ALA A 5 2.01 -8.35 -9.89
CA ALA A 5 0.78 -8.42 -9.10
C ALA A 5 0.20 -7.02 -8.90
N VAL A 6 -1.13 -6.94 -8.91
CA VAL A 6 -1.87 -5.68 -8.74
C VAL A 6 -2.93 -5.88 -7.66
N PHE A 7 -2.98 -4.95 -6.71
CA PHE A 7 -3.92 -4.96 -5.59
C PHE A 7 -4.71 -3.66 -5.57
N TRP A 8 -6.02 -3.77 -5.40
CA TRP A 8 -6.92 -2.63 -5.20
C TRP A 8 -7.40 -2.65 -3.75
N PHE A 9 -7.06 -1.59 -3.01
CA PHE A 9 -7.52 -1.38 -1.64
C PHE A 9 -8.64 -0.36 -1.65
N ARG A 10 -9.86 -0.81 -1.33
CA ARG A 10 -11.03 0.06 -1.23
C ARG A 10 -11.22 0.47 0.23
N CYS A 11 -10.99 1.73 0.56
CA CYS A 11 -11.26 2.28 1.89
C CYS A 11 -11.57 3.79 1.87
N PRO A 12 -12.35 4.30 2.84
CA PRO A 12 -12.71 5.72 2.91
C PRO A 12 -11.51 6.69 3.06
N HIS A 13 -10.38 6.17 3.53
CA HIS A 13 -9.14 6.89 3.83
C HIS A 13 -7.99 6.50 2.89
N ALA A 14 -8.31 6.05 1.67
CA ALA A 14 -7.33 5.64 0.66
C ALA A 14 -6.29 6.72 0.36
N GLU A 15 -6.68 8.00 0.36
CA GLU A 15 -5.74 9.11 0.15
C GLU A 15 -4.71 9.22 1.29
N THR A 16 -5.13 8.99 2.53
CA THR A 16 -4.20 8.99 3.65
C THR A 16 -3.24 7.80 3.55
N LEU A 17 -3.75 6.62 3.20
CA LEU A 17 -2.94 5.43 2.96
C LEU A 17 -1.90 5.68 1.86
N TYR A 18 -2.29 6.28 0.74
CA TYR A 18 -1.38 6.67 -0.34
C TYR A 18 -0.27 7.61 0.14
N ARG A 19 -0.62 8.65 0.90
CA ARG A 19 0.35 9.61 1.44
C ARG A 19 1.31 8.96 2.43
N SER A 20 0.84 8.02 3.25
CA SER A 20 1.67 7.28 4.20
C SER A 20 2.68 6.36 3.53
N LEU A 21 2.39 5.83 2.33
CA LEU A 21 3.30 4.95 1.59
C LEU A 21 4.27 5.70 0.66
N SER A 22 3.97 6.97 0.36
CA SER A 22 4.75 7.78 -0.58
C SER A 22 6.24 7.94 -0.21
N PRO A 23 6.64 8.08 1.07
CA PRO A 23 8.05 8.16 1.43
C PRO A 23 8.83 6.90 1.05
N GLU A 24 8.31 5.72 1.38
CA GLU A 24 8.92 4.43 1.07
C GLU A 24 8.99 4.20 -0.43
N MET A 25 8.01 4.69 -1.20
CA MET A 25 8.02 4.62 -2.66
C MET A 25 9.10 5.50 -3.28
N ALA A 26 9.37 6.67 -2.69
CA ALA A 26 10.41 7.58 -3.17
C ALA A 26 11.83 7.05 -2.88
N GLU A 27 11.98 6.27 -1.80
CA GLU A 27 13.25 5.66 -1.40
C GLU A 27 13.49 4.28 -2.02
N GLU A 28 12.50 3.67 -2.68
CA GLU A 28 12.62 2.31 -3.22
C GLU A 28 13.64 2.24 -4.37
N LEU A 29 14.84 1.76 -4.04
CA LEU A 29 15.91 1.43 -4.99
C LEU A 29 16.18 -0.08 -4.95
N HIS A 30 15.26 -0.89 -5.47
CA HIS A 30 15.44 -2.34 -5.52
C HIS A 30 15.90 -2.81 -6.91
N PRO A 31 17.01 -3.57 -7.03
CA PRO A 31 17.55 -3.96 -8.35
C PRO A 31 16.74 -5.03 -9.09
N ARG A 32 15.76 -5.66 -8.42
CA ARG A 32 15.00 -6.81 -8.94
C ARG A 32 13.48 -6.66 -8.83
N SER A 33 12.99 -5.56 -8.29
CA SER A 33 11.57 -5.27 -8.14
C SER A 33 11.32 -3.77 -8.21
N ARG A 34 10.09 -3.40 -8.55
CA ARG A 34 9.61 -2.04 -8.54
C ARG A 34 8.15 -2.06 -8.08
N ALA A 35 7.79 -1.16 -7.18
CA ALA A 35 6.40 -0.88 -6.88
C ALA A 35 5.99 0.49 -7.43
N GLU A 36 4.70 0.58 -7.75
CA GLU A 36 4.03 1.81 -8.11
C GLU A 36 2.73 1.86 -7.31
N CYS A 37 2.41 3.05 -6.79
CA CYS A 37 1.20 3.29 -6.02
C CYS A 37 0.48 4.49 -6.63
N PHE A 38 -0.83 4.40 -6.81
CA PHE A 38 -1.62 5.50 -7.34
C PHE A 38 -3.09 5.40 -6.93
N MET A 39 -3.79 6.55 -6.92
CA MET A 39 -5.22 6.62 -6.65
C MET A 39 -5.99 6.34 -7.95
N GLU A 40 -6.87 5.33 -7.95
CA GLU A 40 -7.80 5.06 -9.06
C GLU A 40 -9.10 5.87 -8.90
N SER A 41 -9.54 6.04 -7.65
CA SER A 41 -10.66 6.90 -7.26
C SER A 41 -10.37 7.53 -5.89
N ARG A 42 -11.33 8.30 -5.35
CA ARG A 42 -11.20 8.90 -4.00
C ARG A 42 -11.04 7.86 -2.89
N ASP A 43 -11.58 6.66 -3.09
CA ASP A 43 -11.69 5.58 -2.11
C ASP A 43 -10.95 4.30 -2.54
N VAL A 44 -10.20 4.34 -3.65
CA VAL A 44 -9.47 3.18 -4.17
C VAL A 44 -8.00 3.53 -4.41
N LEU A 45 -7.13 2.86 -3.65
CA LEU A 45 -5.69 2.85 -3.83
C LEU A 45 -5.25 1.61 -4.60
N VAL A 46 -4.39 1.80 -5.60
CA VAL A 46 -3.81 0.70 -6.38
C VAL A 46 -2.34 0.56 -6.06
N LEU A 47 -1.91 -0.65 -5.70
CA LEU A 47 -0.52 -1.05 -5.57
C LEU A 47 -0.19 -2.03 -6.70
N LYS A 48 0.76 -1.64 -7.54
CA LYS A 48 1.32 -2.49 -8.59
C LYS A 48 2.74 -2.86 -8.22
N VAL A 49 3.07 -4.15 -8.26
CA VAL A 49 4.43 -4.65 -7.99
C VAL A 49 4.90 -5.52 -9.13
N GLN A 50 6.05 -5.17 -9.70
CA GLN A 50 6.73 -5.90 -10.75
C GLN A 50 8.07 -6.44 -10.23
N ALA A 51 8.45 -7.66 -10.63
CA ALA A 51 9.72 -8.26 -10.22
C ALA A 51 10.27 -9.25 -11.25
N ARG A 52 11.57 -9.49 -11.22
CA ARG A 52 12.26 -10.38 -12.17
C ARG A 52 12.01 -11.87 -11.96
N ASP A 53 11.61 -12.27 -10.75
CA ASP A 53 11.40 -13.65 -10.36
C ASP A 53 10.36 -13.75 -9.23
N CYS A 54 9.75 -14.93 -9.04
CA CYS A 54 8.73 -15.15 -8.00
C CYS A 54 9.24 -14.86 -6.57
N ALA A 55 10.52 -15.09 -6.28
CA ALA A 55 11.06 -14.88 -4.94
C ALA A 55 11.19 -13.38 -4.62
N ALA A 56 11.64 -12.59 -5.59
CA ALA A 56 11.65 -11.14 -5.53
C ALA A 56 10.23 -10.58 -5.41
N LEU A 57 9.27 -11.07 -6.22
CA LEU A 57 7.87 -10.65 -6.12
C LEU A 57 7.31 -10.92 -4.72
N ARG A 58 7.50 -12.13 -4.18
CA ARG A 58 7.05 -12.49 -2.83
C ARG A 58 7.67 -11.58 -1.76
N ALA A 59 8.96 -11.27 -1.88
CA ALA A 59 9.65 -10.40 -0.93
C ALA A 59 9.08 -8.98 -0.96
N SER A 60 8.94 -8.38 -2.15
CA SER A 60 8.37 -7.04 -2.32
C SER A 60 6.92 -6.98 -1.86
N LEU A 61 6.09 -7.97 -2.21
CA LEU A 61 4.70 -8.05 -1.74
C LEU A 61 4.63 -8.14 -0.21
N ASN A 62 5.47 -8.96 0.43
CA ASN A 62 5.49 -9.05 1.89
C ASN A 62 5.85 -7.71 2.57
N MET A 63 6.72 -6.92 1.96
CA MET A 63 7.05 -5.59 2.45
C MET A 63 5.87 -4.64 2.27
N TRP A 64 5.38 -4.50 1.04
CA TRP A 64 4.35 -3.51 0.70
C TRP A 64 3.01 -3.79 1.35
N LEU A 65 2.55 -5.04 1.38
CA LEU A 65 1.30 -5.40 2.04
C LEU A 65 1.37 -5.20 3.55
N ARG A 66 2.56 -5.36 4.16
CA ARG A 66 2.74 -5.03 5.57
C ARG A 66 2.65 -3.53 5.82
N LEU A 67 3.30 -2.71 4.99
CA LEU A 67 3.22 -1.25 5.12
C LEU A 67 1.78 -0.77 4.97
N VAL A 68 1.04 -1.31 3.99
CA VAL A 68 -0.40 -1.04 3.81
C VAL A 68 -1.18 -1.37 5.07
N ASN A 69 -1.03 -2.59 5.62
CA ASN A 69 -1.76 -2.99 6.83
C ASN A 69 -1.42 -2.09 8.03
N VAL A 70 -0.14 -1.79 8.25
CA VAL A 70 0.28 -0.93 9.36
C VAL A 70 -0.29 0.47 9.21
N ALA A 71 -0.23 1.05 8.02
CA ALA A 71 -0.79 2.38 7.77
C ALA A 71 -2.33 2.40 7.95
N ASP A 72 -3.03 1.33 7.55
CA ASP A 72 -4.47 1.18 7.77
C ASP A 72 -4.81 1.09 9.28
N GLU A 73 -4.07 0.27 10.03
CA GLU A 73 -4.25 0.13 11.48
C GLU A 73 -3.99 1.44 12.24
N MET A 74 -2.96 2.20 11.86
CA MET A 74 -2.67 3.50 12.48
C MET A 74 -3.81 4.51 12.29
N GLN A 75 -4.50 4.45 11.15
CA GLN A 75 -5.65 5.31 10.87
C GLN A 75 -6.85 4.99 11.76
N ALA A 76 -7.05 3.71 12.09
CA ALA A 76 -8.08 3.29 13.04
C ALA A 76 -7.77 3.80 14.46
N LEU A 77 -6.49 3.82 14.87
CA LEU A 77 -6.07 4.31 16.18
C LEU A 77 -6.07 5.84 16.29
N ALA A 78 -5.73 6.54 15.21
CA ALA A 78 -5.69 8.00 15.17
C ALA A 78 -7.09 8.64 15.07
N SER A 79 -8.09 7.87 14.64
CA SER A 79 -9.48 8.31 14.60
C SER A 79 -10.03 8.31 16.03
N PRO A 80 -10.51 9.46 16.56
CA PRO A 80 -11.04 9.49 17.93
C PRO A 80 -12.20 8.51 18.05
N PRO A 81 -12.39 7.83 19.20
CA PRO A 81 -13.54 6.98 19.40
C PRO A 81 -14.78 7.82 19.17
N SER A 82 -15.56 7.46 18.16
CA SER A 82 -16.85 8.07 17.90
C SER A 82 -17.64 8.01 19.20
N LYS A 83 -17.91 9.17 19.81
CA LYS A 83 -18.83 9.29 20.94
C LYS A 83 -20.08 8.52 20.56
N GLU A 84 -20.30 7.38 21.20
CA GLU A 84 -21.55 6.66 21.15
C GLU A 84 -22.64 7.68 21.47
N ARG A 85 -23.48 7.95 20.47
CA ARG A 85 -24.65 8.80 20.64
C ARG A 85 -25.58 8.08 21.61
N SER A 86 -25.72 8.61 22.82
CA SER A 86 -26.86 8.39 23.72
C SER A 86 -27.48 9.75 24.02
#